data_AF-A0AAV2F894-F1
#
_entry.id   AF-A0AAV2F894-F1
#
_cell.length_a   1.000
_cell.length_b   1.000
_cell.length_c   1.000
_cell.angle_alpha   90.00
_cell.angle_beta   90.00
_cell.angle_gamma   90.00
#
_symmetry.space_group_name_H-M   'P 1'
#
loop_
_entity.id
_entity.type
_entity.pdbx_description
1 polymer ?
#
loop_
_entity_poly.entity_id
_entity_poly.type
_entity_poly.pdbx_seq_one_letter_code
_entity_poly.pdbx_strand_id
1 'polypeptide(L)' 'MVDENTICAAANLGSMLNGEFEDVKKLNDLLTEKNRVTGWDTPIHVDAASSGFITPFMWPELNGTIASYS' A
#
# COMPACT_ATOMS: atom_id res chain seq x y z
N MET A 1 -11.88 -0.43 8.19
CA MET A 1 -13.09 -0.98 7.55
C MET A 1 -13.18 -0.36 6.16
N VAL A 2 -13.55 -1.13 5.14
CA VAL A 2 -13.68 -0.66 3.74
C VAL A 2 -15.12 -0.96 3.32
N ASP A 3 -15.74 -0.09 2.55
CA ASP A 3 -17.13 -0.21 2.08
C ASP A 3 -17.28 0.28 0.62
N GLU A 4 -18.50 0.23 0.09
CA GLU A 4 -18.82 0.63 -1.29
C GLU A 4 -18.58 2.12 -1.59
N ASN A 5 -18.45 2.96 -0.56
CA ASN A 5 -18.15 4.39 -0.71
C ASN A 5 -16.64 4.68 -0.59
N THR A 6 -15.83 3.66 -0.32
CA THR A 6 -14.39 3.80 -0.12
C THR A 6 -13.68 3.95 -1.47
N ILE A 7 -13.09 5.13 -1.69
CA ILE A 7 -12.42 5.45 -2.96
C ILE A 7 -11.03 4.82 -3.12
N CYS A 8 -10.32 4.57 -2.01
CA CYS A 8 -9.05 3.85 -1.97
C CYS A 8 -8.67 3.49 -0.53
N ALA A 9 -7.75 2.54 -0.38
CA ALA A 9 -6.98 2.34 0.84
C ALA A 9 -5.61 3.03 0.71
N ALA A 10 -5.24 3.87 1.66
CA ALA A 10 -3.91 4.49 1.69
C ALA A 10 -2.98 3.70 2.62
N ALA A 11 -1.79 3.36 2.15
CA ALA A 11 -0.73 2.74 2.94
C ALA A 11 0.47 3.69 3.06
N ASN A 12 1.03 3.83 4.25
CA ASN A 12 2.16 4.70 4.51
C ASN A 12 3.48 3.90 4.54
N LEU A 13 4.37 4.25 3.63
CA LEU A 13 5.74 3.74 3.57
C LEU A 13 6.67 4.82 4.10
N GLY A 14 6.83 4.84 5.42
CA GLY A 14 7.71 5.78 6.12
C GLY A 14 6.90 6.75 6.98
N SER A 15 6.32 6.23 8.06
CA SER A 15 5.59 7.02 9.05
C SER A 15 6.42 8.19 9.57
N MET A 16 5.84 9.38 9.61
CA MET A 16 6.49 10.58 10.15
C MET A 16 6.76 10.51 11.66
N LEU A 17 6.12 9.58 12.38
CA LEU A 17 6.23 9.45 13.83
C LEU A 17 7.41 8.58 14.25
N ASN A 18 7.65 7.47 13.54
CA ASN A 18 8.61 6.45 13.93
C ASN A 18 9.40 5.84 12.75
N GLY A 19 9.14 6.29 11.52
CA GLY A 19 9.82 5.79 10.31
C GLY A 19 9.38 4.41 9.86
N GLU A 20 8.36 3.80 10.47
CA GLU A 20 7.91 2.46 10.13
C GLU A 20 7.26 2.39 8.75
N PHE A 21 7.38 1.20 8.14
CA PHE A 21 6.76 0.86 6.87
C PHE A 21 5.54 0.00 7.12
N GLU A 22 4.39 0.40 6.59
CA GLU A 22 3.21 -0.47 6.59
C GLU A 22 3.38 -1.64 5.62
N ASP A 23 2.75 -2.77 5.95
CA ASP A 23 2.80 -3.98 5.14
C ASP A 23 1.82 -3.88 3.95
N VAL A 24 2.26 -3.18 2.89
CA VAL A 24 1.48 -2.97 1.67
C VAL A 24 1.09 -4.29 1.01
N LYS A 25 1.96 -5.29 1.06
CA LYS A 25 1.67 -6.61 0.47
C LYS A 25 0.48 -7.26 1.19
N LYS A 26 0.51 -7.30 2.52
CA LYS A 26 -0.58 -7.87 3.30
C LYS A 26 -1.88 -7.08 3.13
N LEU A 27 -1.81 -5.76 3.01
CA LEU A 27 -2.97 -4.92 2.69
C LEU A 27 -3.56 -5.31 1.33
N ASN A 28 -2.72 -5.44 0.30
CA ASN A 28 -3.14 -5.86 -1.03
C ASN A 28 -3.79 -7.25 -1.04
N ASP A 29 -3.19 -8.23 -0.37
CA ASP A 29 -3.73 -9.60 -0.34
C ASP A 29 -5.14 -9.62 0.30
N LEU A 30 -5.35 -8.86 1.37
CA LEU A 30 -6.65 -8.74 2.04
C LEU A 30 -7.67 -7.96 1.19
N LEU A 31 -7.24 -6.88 0.53
CA LEU A 31 -8.13 -6.05 -0.29
C LEU A 31 -8.51 -6.77 -1.59
N THR A 32 -7.61 -7.57 -2.16
CA THR A 32 -7.88 -8.42 -3.33
C THR A 32 -8.96 -9.44 -3.03
N GLU A 33 -8.87 -10.13 -1.89
CA GLU A 33 -9.91 -11.09 -1.50
C GLU A 33 -11.25 -10.40 -1.24
N LYS A 34 -11.23 -9.22 -0.63
CA LYS A 34 -12.43 -8.41 -0.45
C LYS A 34 -13.05 -8.00 -1.78
N ASN A 35 -12.25 -7.47 -2.71
CA ASN A 35 -12.70 -7.08 -4.05
C ASN A 35 -13.28 -8.27 -4.81
N ARG A 36 -12.73 -9.48 -4.63
CA ARG A 36 -13.28 -10.71 -5.22
C ARG A 36 -14.69 -11.04 -4.73
N VAL A 37 -14.98 -10.74 -3.47
CA VAL A 37 -16.30 -10.98 -2.85
C VAL A 37 -17.28 -9.86 -3.15
N THR A 38 -16.83 -8.60 -3.14
CA THR A 38 -17.72 -7.43 -3.21
C THR A 38 -17.87 -6.84 -4.61
N GLY A 39 -16.89 -7.03 -5.48
CA GLY A 39 -16.83 -6.40 -6.80
C GLY A 39 -16.56 -4.89 -6.78
N TRP A 40 -16.14 -4.32 -5.64
CA TRP A 40 -15.95 -2.86 -5.50
C TRP A 40 -14.70 -2.31 -6.16
N ASP A 41 -13.73 -3.17 -6.48
CA ASP A 41 -12.46 -2.79 -7.12
C ASP A 41 -11.76 -1.62 -6.40
N THR A 42 -11.74 -1.63 -5.07
CA THR A 42 -11.10 -0.58 -4.27
C THR A 42 -9.59 -0.61 -4.50
N PRO A 43 -8.95 0.49 -4.95
CA PRO A 43 -7.51 0.55 -5.20
C PRO A 43 -6.70 0.86 -3.94
N ILE A 44 -5.37 0.71 -4.04
CA ILE A 44 -4.40 1.12 -3.01
C ILE A 44 -3.64 2.36 -3.50
N HIS A 45 -3.42 3.32 -2.61
CA HIS A 45 -2.47 4.41 -2.81
C HIS A 45 -1.33 4.24 -1.80
N VAL A 46 -0.09 4.23 -2.27
CA VAL A 46 1.09 4.16 -1.41
C VAL A 46 1.67 5.56 -1.21
N ASP A 47 1.55 6.09 0.00
CA ASP A 47 2.26 7.31 0.40
C ASP A 47 3.69 6.94 0.76
N ALA A 48 4.60 7.19 -0.19
CA ALA A 48 6.04 7.02 -0.01
C ALA A 48 6.77 8.37 -0.07
N ALA A 49 6.18 9.44 0.49
CA ALA A 49 6.72 10.80 0.40
C ALA A 49 8.21 10.91 0.80
N SER A 50 8.63 10.18 1.83
CA SER A 50 10.02 10.11 2.27
C SER A 50 10.75 8.88 1.73
N SER A 51 10.18 7.69 1.92
CA SER A 51 10.87 6.43 1.66
C SER A 51 10.97 6.07 0.18
N GLY A 52 10.17 6.69 -0.70
CA GLY A 52 10.18 6.40 -2.15
C GLY A 52 11.51 6.70 -2.83
N PHE A 53 12.36 7.53 -2.23
CA PHE A 53 13.73 7.80 -2.69
C PHE A 53 14.81 7.08 -1.87
N ILE A 54 14.43 6.22 -0.92
CA ILE A 54 15.34 5.50 -0.01
C ILE A 54 15.23 3.99 -0.25
N THR A 55 14.01 3.46 -0.23
CA THR A 55 13.73 2.02 -0.37
C THR A 55 14.22 1.42 -1.68
N PRO A 56 14.23 2.11 -2.85
CA PRO A 56 14.78 1.52 -4.08
C PRO A 56 16.27 1.19 -4.02
N PHE A 57 17.01 1.86 -3.15
CA PHE A 57 18.46 1.72 -3.03
C PHE A 57 18.86 0.84 -1.85
N MET A 58 18.16 0.97 -0.72
CA MET A 58 18.47 0.26 0.52
C MET A 58 17.79 -1.11 0.61
N TRP A 59 16.58 -1.24 0.04
CA TRP A 59 15.76 -2.45 0.05
C TRP A 59 15.09 -2.67 -1.31
N PRO A 60 15.86 -3.01 -2.36
CA PRO A 60 15.35 -3.12 -3.74
C PRO A 60 14.19 -4.11 -3.89
N GLU A 61 14.13 -5.13 -3.03
CA GLU A 61 13.03 -6.11 -2.96
C GLU A 61 11.69 -5.48 -2.55
N LEU A 62 11.72 -4.41 -1.76
CA LEU A 62 10.51 -3.64 -1.41
C LEU A 62 10.08 -2.72 -2.55
N ASN A 63 11.01 -2.24 -3.38
CA ASN A 63 10.67 -1.34 -4.48
C ASN A 63 9.73 -1.96 -5.52
N GLY A 64 9.94 -3.24 -5.86
CA GLY A 64 9.04 -3.97 -6.77
C GLY A 64 7.61 -4.06 -6.23
N THR A 65 7.47 -4.10 -4.90
CA THR A 65 6.19 -4.11 -4.19
C THR A 65 5.52 -2.74 -4.31
N ILE A 66 6.25 -1.65 -4.04
CA ILE A 66 5.71 -0.28 -4.10
C ILE A 66 5.22 0.08 -5.50
N ALA A 67 6.05 -0.15 -6.53
CA ALA A 67 5.70 0.16 -7.91
C ALA A 67 4.52 -0.66 -8.45
N SER A 68 4.24 -1.84 -7.88
CA SER A 68 3.12 -2.70 -8.30
C SER A 68 1.76 -2.30 -7.69
N TYR A 69 1.76 -1.47 -6.65
CA TYR A 69 0.55 -1.05 -5.92
C TYR A 69 0.32 0.46 -5.95
N SER A 70 1.11 1.19 -6.75
CA SER A 70 0.99 2.65 -6.97
C SER A 70 0.10 2.98 -8.15
#